data_AF-A0A6P0J0Z6-F1
#
_entry.id   AF-A0A6P0J0Z6-F1
#
_cell.length_a   1.000
_cell.length_b   1.000
_cell.length_c   1.000
_cell.angle_alpha   90.00
_cell.angle_beta   90.00
_cell.angle_gamma   90.00
#
_symmetry.space_group_name_H-M   'P 1'
#
loop_
_entity.id
_entity.type
_entity.pdbx_description
1 polymer ?
#
loop_
_entity_poly.entity_id
_entity_poly.type
_entity_poly.pdbx_seq_one_letter_code
_entity_poly.pdbx_strand_id
1 'polypeptide(L)'
;DNRVYESQRQKALETAEKRDQATYRLALVHRANDQPELAVPLLIQIIRSQNPTRELGKKSYQQLFELGFVDSPFPRNGNSQPTSSAGSNKGS
;
A
#
# COMPACT_ATOMS: atom_id res chain seq x y z
N ASP A 1 -34.53 -8.59 -8.86
CA ASP A 1 -33.11 -8.52 -9.25
C ASP A 1 -32.20 -7.60 -8.44
N ASN A 2 -32.52 -6.32 -8.19
CA ASN A 2 -31.57 -5.39 -7.56
C ASN A 2 -31.00 -5.83 -6.19
N ARG A 3 -31.78 -6.54 -5.37
CA ARG A 3 -31.34 -7.08 -4.07
C ARG A 3 -30.29 -8.19 -4.19
N VAL A 4 -30.39 -9.01 -5.24
CA VAL A 4 -29.43 -10.09 -5.50
C VAL A 4 -28.10 -9.50 -5.93
N TYR A 5 -28.11 -8.52 -6.83
CA TYR A 5 -26.92 -7.80 -7.25
C TYR A 5 -26.19 -7.11 -6.08
N GLU A 6 -26.91 -6.42 -5.19
CA GLU A 6 -26.28 -5.78 -4.03
C GLU A 6 -25.65 -6.83 -3.09
N SER A 7 -26.34 -7.95 -2.85
CA SER A 7 -25.80 -9.03 -2.00
C SER A 7 -24.52 -9.66 -2.59
N GLN A 8 -24.43 -9.81 -3.91
CA GLN A 8 -23.25 -10.32 -4.59
C GLN A 8 -22.09 -9.33 -4.55
N ARG A 9 -22.40 -8.04 -4.75
CA ARG A 9 -21.41 -6.95 -4.63
C ARG A 9 -20.80 -6.92 -3.22
N GLN A 10 -21.64 -7.03 -2.19
CA GLN A 10 -21.15 -7.04 -0.80
C GLN A 10 -20.26 -8.26 -0.52
N LYS A 11 -20.64 -9.45 -1.00
CA LYS A 11 -19.80 -10.66 -0.89
C LYS A 11 -18.47 -10.52 -1.62
N ALA A 12 -18.45 -9.88 -2.80
CA ALA A 12 -17.22 -9.65 -3.53
C ALA A 12 -16.28 -8.71 -2.78
N LEU A 13 -16.82 -7.64 -2.16
CA LEU A 13 -16.05 -6.73 -1.31
C LEU A 13 -15.47 -7.44 -0.08
N GLU A 14 -16.29 -8.22 0.63
CA GLU A 14 -15.85 -8.99 1.79
C GLU A 14 -14.77 -10.02 1.42
N THR A 15 -14.92 -10.69 0.28
CA THR A 15 -13.94 -11.65 -0.22
C THR A 15 -12.61 -10.97 -0.55
N ALA A 16 -12.65 -9.81 -1.22
CA ALA A 16 -11.45 -9.04 -1.55
C ALA A 16 -10.73 -8.58 -0.27
N GLU A 17 -11.47 -8.14 0.74
CA GLU A 17 -10.89 -7.74 2.02
C GLU A 17 -10.21 -8.93 2.73
N LYS A 18 -10.87 -10.08 2.83
CA LYS A 18 -10.27 -11.28 3.43
C LYS A 18 -9.03 -11.74 2.68
N ARG A 19 -9.05 -11.69 1.34
CA ARG A 19 -7.89 -12.00 0.51
C ARG A 19 -6.72 -11.11 0.88
N ASP A 20 -6.94 -9.79 0.92
CA ASP A 20 -5.86 -8.84 1.19
C ASP A 20 -5.33 -8.98 2.62
N GLN A 21 -6.19 -9.27 3.61
CA GLN A 21 -5.76 -9.59 4.97
C GLN A 21 -4.89 -10.86 5.03
N ALA A 22 -5.25 -11.90 4.29
CA ALA A 22 -4.47 -13.14 4.21
C ALA A 22 -3.12 -12.90 3.51
N THR A 23 -3.12 -12.16 2.40
CA THR A 23 -1.91 -11.73 1.70
C THR A 23 -0.98 -10.93 2.62
N TYR A 24 -1.53 -10.04 3.46
CA TYR A 24 -0.74 -9.26 4.41
C TYR A 24 -0.04 -10.15 5.43
N ARG A 25 -0.78 -11.10 6.02
CA ARG A 25 -0.22 -12.06 6.98
C ARG A 25 0.87 -12.92 6.34
N LEU A 26 0.67 -13.36 5.10
CA LEU A 26 1.68 -14.12 4.35
C LEU A 26 2.97 -13.29 4.14
N ALA A 27 2.84 -12.01 3.79
CA ALA A 27 3.99 -11.11 3.66
C ALA A 27 4.77 -10.96 4.98
N LEU A 28 4.07 -10.87 6.12
CA LEU A 28 4.72 -10.81 7.43
C LEU A 28 5.47 -12.10 7.76
N VAL A 29 4.92 -13.27 7.41
CA VAL A 29 5.61 -14.56 7.59
C VAL A 29 6.88 -14.62 6.73
N HIS A 30 6.82 -14.22 5.47
CA HIS A 30 8.03 -14.17 4.63
C HIS A 30 9.09 -13.22 5.20
N ARG A 31 8.69 -12.03 5.69
CA ARG A 31 9.64 -11.12 6.34
C ARG A 31 10.25 -11.74 7.60
N ALA A 32 9.46 -12.41 8.43
CA ALA A 32 9.95 -13.06 9.65
C ALA A 32 10.91 -14.23 9.37
N ASN A 33 10.86 -14.78 8.15
CA ASN A 33 11.74 -15.86 7.69
C ASN A 33 12.92 -15.33 6.84
N ASP A 34 13.26 -14.04 6.92
CA ASP A 34 14.34 -13.39 6.16
C ASP A 34 14.17 -13.51 4.62
N GLN A 35 12.92 -13.52 4.14
CA GLN A 35 12.56 -13.58 2.70
C GLN A 35 11.85 -12.29 2.24
N PRO A 36 12.49 -11.10 2.32
CA PRO A 36 11.86 -9.85 1.92
C PRO A 36 11.48 -9.80 0.44
N GLU A 37 12.20 -10.51 -0.43
CA GLU A 37 11.93 -10.62 -1.87
C GLU A 37 10.57 -11.26 -2.20
N LEU A 38 10.05 -12.10 -1.29
CA LEU A 38 8.69 -12.65 -1.38
C LEU A 38 7.66 -11.76 -0.70
N ALA A 39 8.05 -11.06 0.37
CA ALA A 39 7.16 -10.14 1.09
C ALA A 39 6.81 -8.89 0.26
N VAL A 40 7.80 -8.27 -0.39
CA VAL A 40 7.64 -7.03 -1.18
C VAL A 40 6.52 -7.11 -2.23
N PRO A 41 6.49 -8.10 -3.16
CA PRO A 41 5.43 -8.16 -4.17
C PRO A 41 4.04 -8.32 -3.57
N LEU A 42 3.91 -9.03 -2.44
CA LEU A 42 2.63 -9.20 -1.74
C LEU A 42 2.14 -7.89 -1.11
N LEU A 43 3.04 -7.08 -0.52
CA LEU A 43 2.71 -5.78 0.03
C LEU A 43 2.28 -4.78 -1.07
N ILE A 44 2.97 -4.79 -2.22
CA ILE A 44 2.59 -3.98 -3.39
C ILE A 44 1.21 -4.40 -3.91
N GLN A 45 0.92 -5.70 -3.96
CA GLN A 45 -0.39 -6.21 -4.38
C GLN A 45 -1.52 -5.65 -3.51
N ILE A 46 -1.33 -5.57 -2.20
CA ILE A 46 -2.33 -5.00 -1.29
C ILE A 46 -2.52 -3.50 -1.54
N ILE A 47 -1.43 -2.74 -1.75
CA ILE A 47 -1.50 -1.29 -2.05
C ILE A 47 -2.21 -1.01 -3.38
N ARG A 48 -2.11 -1.92 -4.35
CA ARG A 48 -2.83 -1.80 -5.63
C ARG A 48 -4.29 -2.23 -5.51
N SER A 49 -4.59 -3.20 -4.65
CA SER A 49 -5.94 -3.73 -4.42
C SER A 49 -6.79 -2.81 -3.54
N GLN A 50 -6.22 -2.36 -2.44
CA GLN A 50 -6.80 -1.39 -1.52
C GLN A 50 -6.23 -0.04 -1.88
N ASN A 51 -7.08 0.96 -2.14
CA ASN A 51 -6.62 2.35 -2.22
C ASN A 51 -5.60 2.62 -1.07
N PRO A 52 -4.42 3.20 -1.34
CA PRO A 52 -3.32 3.33 -0.38
C PRO A 52 -3.71 4.08 0.91
N THR A 53 -4.82 4.80 0.89
CA THR A 53 -5.40 5.55 2.01
C THR A 53 -6.21 4.69 2.98
N ARG A 54 -6.51 3.44 2.65
CA ARG A 54 -7.14 2.48 3.58
C ARG A 54 -6.11 1.93 4.55
N GLU A 55 -6.56 1.57 5.75
CA GLU A 55 -5.70 1.13 6.85
C GLU A 55 -4.72 0.01 6.44
N LEU A 56 -5.19 -0.98 5.67
CA LEU A 56 -4.32 -2.07 5.22
C LEU A 56 -3.28 -1.64 4.17
N GLY A 57 -3.65 -0.68 3.30
CA GLY A 57 -2.72 -0.08 2.34
C GLY A 57 -1.62 0.71 3.05
N LYS A 58 -1.97 1.53 4.04
CA LYS A 58 -1.01 2.27 4.88
C LYS A 58 -0.05 1.32 5.61
N LYS A 59 -0.59 0.26 6.24
CA LYS A 59 0.23 -0.76 6.91
C LYS A 59 1.20 -1.41 5.92
N SER A 60 0.72 -1.80 4.74
CA SER A 60 1.56 -2.43 3.73
C SER A 60 2.69 -1.51 3.26
N TYR A 61 2.40 -0.22 3.06
CA TYR A 61 3.41 0.79 2.73
C TYR A 61 4.44 0.94 3.85
N GLN A 62 3.99 1.01 5.11
CA GLN A 62 4.89 1.10 6.27
C GLN A 62 5.86 -0.09 6.33
N GLN A 63 5.40 -1.31 6.02
CA GLN A 63 6.29 -2.48 5.97
C GLN A 63 7.32 -2.38 4.82
N LEU A 64 6.95 -1.82 3.66
CA LEU A 64 7.90 -1.56 2.58
C LEU A 64 8.96 -0.52 2.98
N PHE A 65 8.57 0.50 3.74
CA PHE A 65 9.51 1.49 4.27
C PHE A 65 10.49 0.88 5.28
N GLU A 66 10.00 0.04 6.20
CA GLU A 66 10.84 -0.67 7.17
C GLU A 66 11.82 -1.66 6.53
N LEU A 67 11.46 -2.19 5.35
CA LEU A 67 12.34 -3.03 4.53
C LEU A 67 13.38 -2.22 3.73
N GLY A 68 13.29 -0.88 3.71
CA GLY A 68 14.11 -0.04 2.85
C GLY A 68 13.76 -0.12 1.36
N PHE A 69 12.58 -0.64 1.02
CA PHE A 69 12.13 -0.73 -0.38
C PHE A 69 11.61 0.62 -0.91
N VAL A 70 11.14 1.49 -0.01
CA VAL A 70 10.75 2.87 -0.35
C VAL A 70 11.52 3.86 0.52
N ASP A 71 11.90 4.99 -0.07
CA ASP A 71 12.79 5.97 0.58
C ASP A 71 12.06 7.00 1.45
N SER A 72 10.74 7.10 1.31
CA SER A 72 9.93 8.12 1.99
C SER A 72 8.81 7.48 2.79
N PRO A 73 8.48 8.02 3.99
CA PRO A 73 7.32 7.56 4.74
C PRO A 73 6.01 7.97 4.04
N PHE A 74 4.93 7.23 4.31
CA PHE A 74 3.63 7.51 3.69
C PHE A 74 3.19 8.95 4.03
N PRO A 75 2.73 9.76 3.06
CA PRO A 75 2.35 11.13 3.32
C PRO A 75 1.25 11.19 4.39
N ARG A 76 1.58 11.75 5.55
CA ARG A 76 0.57 12.22 6.51
C ARG A 76 -0.10 13.40 5.82
N ASN A 77 -1.27 13.15 5.24
CA ASN A 77 -2.18 14.11 4.64
C ASN A 77 -2.06 15.49 5.32
N GLY A 78 -1.28 16.40 4.70
CA GLY A 78 -0.89 17.68 5.29
C GLY A 78 0.29 18.38 4.63
N ASN A 79 1.36 17.68 4.22
CA ASN A 79 2.52 18.33 3.58
C ASN A 79 2.73 17.88 2.13
N SER A 80 1.87 18.36 1.24
CA SER A 80 2.30 18.65 -0.14
C SER A 80 3.23 19.86 -0.09
N GLN A 81 4.47 19.67 0.36
CA GLN A 81 5.48 20.70 0.25
C GLN A 81 6.03 20.60 -1.17
N PRO A 82 5.79 21.59 -2.04
CA PRO A 82 6.38 21.58 -3.37
C PRO A 82 7.88 21.71 -3.15
N THR A 83 8.65 20.72 -3.61
CA THR A 83 10.09 20.87 -3.73
C THR A 83 10.34 21.86 -4.85
N SER A 84 10.33 23.14 -4.51
CA SER A 84 10.89 24.19 -5.34
C SER A 84 12.40 23.95 -5.43
N SER A 85 12.83 23.13 -6.39
CA SER A 85 14.22 23.08 -6.81
C SER A 85 14.58 24.45 -7.38
N ALA A 86 15.22 25.25 -6.53
CA ALA A 86 15.87 26.49 -6.88
C ALA A 86 16.92 26.22 -7.97
N GLY A 87 16.51 26.39 -9.23
CA GLY A 87 17.41 26.52 -10.37
C GLY A 87 17.96 27.94 -10.39
N SER A 88 19.04 28.16 -9.64
CA SER A 88 19.90 29.34 -9.76
C SER A 88 20.47 29.40 -11.18
N ASN A 89 19.83 30.12 -12.09
CA ASN A 89 20.43 30.44 -13.38
C ASN A 89 21.11 31.81 -13.29
N LYS A 90 22.44 31.74 -13.18
CA LYS A 90 23.38 32.86 -13.27
C LYS A 90 23.76 33.01 -14.75
N GLY A 91 23.38 34.13 -15.38
CA GLY A 91 23.88 34.57 -16.68
C GLY A 91 23.58 36.06 -16.82
N SER A 92 24.59 36.92 -16.63
CA SER A 92 25.48 37.49 -17.66
C SER A 92 24.78 38.52 -18.53
#